data_AF-A0A931UYN7-F1
#
_entry.id   AF-A0A931UYN7-F1
#
_cell.length_a   1.000
_cell.length_b   1.000
_cell.length_c   1.000
_cell.angle_alpha   90.00
_cell.angle_beta   90.00
_cell.angle_gamma   90.00
#
_symmetry.space_group_name_H-M   'P 1'
#
loop_
_entity.id
_entity.type
_entity.pdbx_description
1 polymer ?
#
loop_
_entity_poly.entity_id
_entity_poly.type
_entity_poly.pdbx_seq_one_letter_code
_entity_poly.pdbx_strand_id
1 'polypeptide(L)'
;MRSSGLLLLLLVFSLGCGGADKAAVFEEGEPDAGADASWDAVSSDDGSVDDALPEDDAGVSPDAPFPDGPAPDAAKPDVGSGEGGTCPPGVTSAPPKCPTVCSACDGDRCVIRCSGPSSCGARRIDCPPGMKCRVECSGISSCGGLELRCPETGACELLCSATSTCGNVQVRCPTSAPCSVACGGLSSCNGGQVQCGAGACTATCGALGAKLSKVDCGPSCKCTNGC
;
A
#
# COMPACT_ATOMS: atom_id res chain seq x y z
N MET A 1 45.24 9.32 -49.27
CA MET A 1 44.60 10.38 -50.09
C MET A 1 43.57 11.05 -49.18
N ARG A 2 43.88 12.06 -48.37
CA ARG A 2 44.05 13.50 -48.69
C ARG A 2 42.97 14.05 -49.63
N SER A 3 41.98 14.76 -49.04
CA SER A 3 41.29 15.98 -49.49
C SER A 3 39.90 16.02 -48.84
N SER A 4 39.59 16.87 -47.86
CA SER A 4 39.55 18.35 -47.85
C SER A 4 38.36 18.94 -48.58
N GLY A 5 37.53 19.65 -47.81
CA GLY A 5 36.60 20.68 -48.25
C GLY A 5 35.13 20.23 -48.23
N LEU A 6 34.15 21.03 -47.86
CA LEU A 6 34.07 22.43 -47.43
C LEU A 6 32.55 22.71 -47.23
N LEU A 7 32.17 23.55 -46.25
CA LEU A 7 30.97 24.42 -46.24
C LEU A 7 29.56 23.75 -46.43
N LEU A 8 28.58 23.89 -45.54
CA LEU A 8 27.79 25.10 -45.26
C LEU A 8 26.85 24.75 -44.07
N LEU A 9 26.94 25.38 -42.89
CA LEU A 9 26.15 26.55 -42.47
C LEU A 9 24.62 26.33 -42.53
N LEU A 10 24.00 25.99 -41.39
CA LEU A 10 22.74 26.59 -40.95
C LEU A 10 22.64 26.60 -39.42
N LEU A 11 22.79 27.81 -38.89
CA LEU A 11 22.42 28.27 -37.56
C LEU A 11 20.91 28.13 -37.35
N VAL A 12 20.49 27.54 -36.23
CA VAL A 12 19.40 28.12 -35.43
C VAL A 12 19.80 28.05 -33.96
N PHE A 13 20.30 29.19 -33.51
CA PHE A 13 20.27 29.65 -32.13
C PHE A 13 18.82 29.69 -31.64
N SER A 14 18.53 29.02 -30.52
CA SER A 14 17.51 29.49 -29.59
C SER A 14 18.03 29.33 -28.18
N LEU A 15 18.74 30.38 -27.74
CA LEU A 15 18.83 30.78 -26.35
C LEU A 15 17.43 30.88 -25.76
N GLY A 16 17.22 30.23 -24.62
CA GLY A 16 16.11 30.48 -23.71
C GLY A 16 16.63 30.47 -22.29
N CYS A 17 17.26 31.58 -21.89
CA CYS A 17 17.68 31.88 -20.53
C CYS A 17 16.82 33.07 -20.05
N GLY A 18 16.32 33.00 -18.81
CA GLY A 18 15.56 34.08 -18.15
C GLY A 18 14.07 33.78 -18.04
N GLY A 19 13.40 33.94 -16.89
CA GLY A 19 13.81 34.55 -15.64
C GLY A 19 12.81 34.23 -14.53
N ALA A 20 13.25 34.47 -13.29
CA ALA A 20 12.40 34.51 -12.13
C ALA A 20 11.68 35.85 -12.10
N ASP A 21 10.34 35.85 -12.11
CA ASP A 21 9.54 36.99 -11.67
C ASP A 21 8.23 36.48 -11.05
N LYS A 22 7.96 36.98 -9.84
CA LYS A 22 6.69 36.83 -9.12
C LYS A 22 5.58 37.56 -9.88
N ALA A 23 4.43 36.93 -10.04
CA ALA A 23 3.16 37.63 -10.07
C ALA A 23 2.08 36.74 -9.44
N ALA A 24 1.59 37.18 -8.28
CA ALA A 24 0.30 36.78 -7.78
C ALA A 24 -0.77 37.25 -8.77
N VAL A 25 -1.71 36.38 -9.11
CA VAL A 25 -3.00 36.79 -9.64
C VAL A 25 -4.04 36.08 -8.78
N PHE A 26 -4.60 36.86 -7.86
CA PHE A 26 -5.86 36.61 -7.21
C PHE A 26 -6.93 36.59 -8.31
N GLU A 27 -7.64 35.48 -8.46
CA GLU A 27 -8.89 35.47 -9.22
C GLU A 27 -10.01 35.63 -8.20
N GLU A 28 -10.61 36.82 -8.25
CA GLU A 28 -11.64 37.31 -7.34
C GLU A 28 -12.98 36.79 -7.87
N GLY A 29 -13.43 35.65 -7.35
CA GLY A 29 -14.78 35.14 -7.55
C GLY A 29 -15.68 35.64 -6.43
N GLU A 30 -16.49 36.65 -6.74
CA GLU A 30 -17.46 37.29 -5.84
C GLU A 30 -18.63 36.37 -5.44
N PRO A 31 -19.33 36.71 -4.33
CA PRO A 31 -20.09 35.78 -3.51
C PRO A 31 -21.61 35.81 -3.78
N ASP A 32 -22.21 34.63 -3.97
CA ASP A 32 -23.66 34.49 -3.89
C ASP A 32 -24.09 34.28 -2.42
N ALA A 33 -24.58 35.37 -1.85
CA ALA A 33 -25.31 35.41 -0.61
C ALA A 33 -26.69 34.73 -0.77
N GLY A 34 -26.90 33.66 -0.02
CA GLY A 34 -28.22 33.10 0.25
C GLY A 34 -28.34 32.80 1.75
N ALA A 35 -28.90 33.76 2.49
CA ALA A 35 -29.63 33.49 3.72
C ALA A 35 -30.82 32.54 3.38
N ASP A 36 -31.44 31.75 4.24
CA ASP A 36 -31.85 31.92 5.63
C ASP A 36 -32.42 30.56 6.18
N ALA A 37 -32.83 30.57 7.45
CA ALA A 37 -33.42 29.51 8.29
C ALA A 37 -32.38 28.64 9.05
N SER A 38 -31.97 28.99 10.28
CA SER A 38 -32.71 29.05 11.56
C SER A 38 -33.12 27.66 12.07
N TRP A 39 -33.22 27.50 13.40
CA TRP A 39 -33.72 26.36 14.22
C TRP A 39 -32.86 25.07 14.22
N ASP A 40 -32.45 24.44 15.32
CA ASP A 40 -32.61 24.67 16.75
C ASP A 40 -31.44 24.00 17.51
N ALA A 41 -31.07 24.60 18.63
CA ALA A 41 -30.25 23.99 19.65
C ALA A 41 -31.05 22.91 20.39
N VAL A 42 -30.50 21.70 20.51
CA VAL A 42 -30.88 20.72 21.53
C VAL A 42 -29.59 20.38 22.27
N SER A 43 -29.35 21.09 23.38
CA SER A 43 -29.71 20.72 24.74
C SER A 43 -28.91 19.52 25.24
N SER A 44 -28.09 19.84 26.24
CA SER A 44 -27.46 18.94 27.19
C SER A 44 -28.51 18.07 27.88
N ASP A 45 -28.30 16.76 27.88
CA ASP A 45 -28.89 15.87 28.88
C ASP A 45 -27.75 15.33 29.74
N ASP A 46 -27.57 16.01 30.87
CA ASP A 46 -26.95 15.49 32.08
C ASP A 46 -27.97 14.58 32.75
N GLY A 47 -27.75 13.28 32.65
CA GLY A 47 -28.62 12.25 33.20
C GLY A 47 -27.84 11.34 34.14
N SER A 48 -27.43 11.89 35.29
CA SER A 48 -27.04 11.11 36.47
C SER A 48 -28.26 10.37 37.02
N VAL A 49 -28.20 9.05 37.04
CA VAL A 49 -28.95 8.22 38.00
C VAL A 49 -27.99 7.20 38.60
N ASP A 50 -27.43 7.58 39.75
CA ASP A 50 -27.13 6.65 40.82
C ASP A 50 -28.45 6.06 41.32
N ASP A 51 -28.55 4.74 41.47
CA ASP A 51 -29.26 4.10 42.60
C ASP A 51 -29.08 2.58 42.56
N ALA A 52 -28.22 2.13 43.47
CA ALA A 52 -28.40 1.02 44.41
C ALA A 52 -28.94 -0.35 43.95
N LEU A 53 -28.08 -1.34 44.23
CA LEU A 53 -28.24 -2.80 44.37
C LEU A 53 -29.60 -3.29 44.91
N PRO A 54 -29.96 -4.55 44.65
CA PRO A 54 -29.68 -5.54 45.69
C PRO A 54 -28.93 -6.80 45.22
N GLU A 55 -28.16 -7.31 46.18
CA GLU A 55 -27.54 -8.62 46.24
C GLU A 55 -28.62 -9.70 46.28
N ASP A 56 -28.53 -10.71 45.43
CA ASP A 56 -29.14 -12.01 45.72
C ASP A 56 -28.20 -13.14 45.28
N ASP A 57 -27.82 -13.87 46.31
CA ASP A 57 -26.86 -14.95 46.38
C ASP A 57 -27.60 -16.29 46.17
N ALA A 58 -26.80 -17.35 45.99
CA ALA A 58 -27.16 -18.77 46.10
C ALA A 58 -28.05 -19.43 45.02
N GLY A 59 -27.40 -20.27 44.21
CA GLY A 59 -28.08 -21.28 43.39
C GLY A 59 -27.14 -22.28 42.70
N VAL A 60 -26.19 -22.88 43.42
CA VAL A 60 -25.44 -24.05 42.93
C VAL A 60 -26.37 -25.25 42.84
N SER A 61 -26.42 -25.92 41.67
CA SER A 61 -26.64 -27.37 41.63
C SER A 61 -25.92 -28.00 40.42
N PRO A 62 -25.26 -29.17 40.60
CA PRO A 62 -24.31 -29.74 39.65
C PRO A 62 -24.94 -30.76 38.68
N ASP A 63 -24.12 -31.23 37.75
CA ASP A 63 -24.29 -32.45 36.93
C ASP A 63 -25.36 -32.44 35.83
N ALA A 64 -24.93 -32.08 34.62
CA ALA A 64 -25.44 -32.72 33.41
C ALA A 64 -24.27 -33.07 32.46
N PRO A 65 -24.16 -34.33 32.00
CA PRO A 65 -23.02 -34.84 31.24
C PRO A 65 -22.95 -34.27 29.82
N PHE A 66 -21.71 -34.07 29.37
CA PHE A 66 -21.33 -33.79 27.98
C PHE A 66 -21.93 -34.82 27.01
N PRO A 67 -22.63 -34.39 25.94
CA PRO A 67 -22.63 -35.12 24.69
C PRO A 67 -21.53 -34.57 23.79
N ASP A 68 -20.52 -35.41 23.56
CA ASP A 68 -19.59 -35.31 22.44
C ASP A 68 -20.37 -35.22 21.12
N GLY A 69 -20.49 -34.01 20.58
CA GLY A 69 -21.02 -33.74 19.26
C GLY A 69 -19.94 -33.06 18.41
N PRO A 70 -19.48 -33.69 17.31
CA PRO A 70 -18.46 -33.08 16.45
C PRO A 70 -19.02 -31.80 15.80
N ALA A 71 -18.23 -30.74 15.88
CA ALA A 71 -18.52 -29.43 15.31
C ALA A 71 -18.75 -29.52 13.79
N PRO A 72 -19.69 -28.73 13.22
CA PRO A 72 -19.85 -28.63 11.78
C PRO A 72 -18.60 -28.01 11.15
N ASP A 73 -18.09 -28.71 10.15
CA ASP A 73 -16.94 -28.41 9.33
C ASP A 73 -16.84 -26.93 8.93
N ALA A 74 -15.77 -26.30 9.41
CA ALA A 74 -15.21 -25.11 8.83
C ALA A 74 -14.73 -25.45 7.41
N ALA A 75 -15.59 -25.21 6.41
CA ALA A 75 -15.18 -25.14 5.01
C ALA A 75 -14.23 -23.93 4.84
N LYS A 76 -12.95 -24.17 5.11
CA LYS A 76 -11.84 -23.32 4.68
C LYS A 76 -11.75 -23.43 3.16
N PRO A 77 -11.57 -22.32 2.41
CA PRO A 77 -11.25 -22.42 1.00
C PRO A 77 -9.90 -23.13 0.84
N ASP A 78 -9.93 -24.25 0.13
CA ASP A 78 -8.77 -24.98 -0.40
C ASP A 78 -7.87 -24.03 -1.21
N VAL A 79 -6.86 -23.46 -0.56
CA VAL A 79 -5.67 -22.95 -1.23
C VAL A 79 -4.70 -24.10 -1.36
N GLY A 80 -4.55 -24.58 -2.59
CA GLY A 80 -3.86 -25.81 -2.97
C GLY A 80 -2.55 -26.05 -2.22
N SER A 81 -2.52 -27.16 -1.49
CA SER A 81 -1.29 -27.74 -0.95
C SER A 81 -0.56 -28.47 -2.07
N GLY A 82 0.08 -27.71 -2.96
CA GLY A 82 1.10 -28.22 -3.86
C GLY A 82 2.34 -28.64 -3.06
N GLU A 83 2.83 -29.82 -3.37
CA GLU A 83 3.92 -30.53 -2.73
C GLU A 83 5.23 -29.71 -2.69
N GLY A 84 5.77 -29.49 -1.49
CA GLY A 84 7.20 -29.63 -1.18
C GLY A 84 8.27 -28.82 -1.93
N GLY A 85 7.93 -27.87 -2.79
CA GLY A 85 8.91 -26.97 -3.42
C GLY A 85 9.14 -25.72 -2.57
N THR A 86 10.28 -25.62 -1.87
CA THR A 86 10.64 -24.38 -1.17
C THR A 86 10.78 -23.25 -2.19
N CYS A 87 9.91 -22.25 -2.10
CA CYS A 87 10.03 -21.02 -2.87
C CYS A 87 11.42 -20.39 -2.67
N PRO A 88 12.04 -19.82 -3.71
CA PRO A 88 13.35 -19.22 -3.57
C PRO A 88 13.28 -18.09 -2.53
N PRO A 89 14.18 -18.07 -1.52
CA PRO A 89 14.13 -17.09 -0.43
C PRO A 89 14.52 -15.67 -0.89
N GLY A 90 14.90 -15.51 -2.16
CA GLY A 90 15.62 -14.34 -2.65
C GLY A 90 17.09 -14.35 -2.21
N VAL A 91 17.92 -13.66 -2.97
CA VAL A 91 19.31 -13.38 -2.59
C VAL A 91 19.48 -11.89 -2.37
N THR A 92 20.09 -11.55 -1.24
CA THR A 92 20.28 -10.16 -0.83
C THR A 92 21.72 -9.93 -0.42
N SER A 93 22.19 -8.72 -0.62
CA SER A 93 23.52 -8.25 -0.28
C SER A 93 23.39 -6.80 0.12
N ALA A 94 23.75 -6.51 1.37
CA ALA A 94 23.72 -5.15 1.87
C ALA A 94 24.76 -4.31 1.12
N PRO A 95 24.35 -3.22 0.44
CA PRO A 95 25.31 -2.31 -0.18
C PRO A 95 26.07 -1.54 0.91
N PRO A 96 27.31 -1.09 0.62
CA PRO A 96 28.10 -0.31 1.57
C PRO A 96 27.51 1.10 1.83
N LYS A 97 26.57 1.56 0.98
CA LYS A 97 25.85 2.83 1.14
C LYS A 97 24.38 2.62 0.84
N CYS A 98 23.54 3.25 1.64
CA CYS A 98 22.09 3.28 1.40
C CYS A 98 21.80 4.06 0.12
N PRO A 99 21.12 3.47 -0.87
CA PRO A 99 20.78 4.19 -2.09
C PRO A 99 19.73 5.27 -1.80
N THR A 100 19.78 6.38 -2.53
CA THR A 100 18.96 7.58 -2.27
C THR A 100 17.47 7.39 -2.51
N VAL A 101 17.07 6.28 -3.14
CA VAL A 101 15.65 5.90 -3.29
C VAL A 101 15.05 5.42 -1.96
N CYS A 102 15.88 4.90 -1.06
CA CYS A 102 15.46 4.44 0.25
C CYS A 102 15.37 5.64 1.20
N SER A 103 14.27 5.77 1.94
CA SER A 103 14.18 6.73 3.05
C SER A 103 15.09 6.34 4.22
N ALA A 104 15.27 5.03 4.43
CA ALA A 104 16.18 4.46 5.41
C ALA A 104 16.68 3.09 4.93
N CYS A 105 17.87 2.67 5.38
CA CYS A 105 18.34 1.30 5.20
C CYS A 105 18.59 0.64 6.55
N ASP A 106 18.15 -0.59 6.68
CA ASP A 106 18.37 -1.46 7.83
C ASP A 106 19.07 -2.73 7.32
N GLY A 107 20.41 -2.75 7.37
CA GLY A 107 21.21 -3.82 6.78
C GLY A 107 20.97 -4.01 5.28
N ASP A 108 20.44 -5.16 4.89
CA ASP A 108 20.08 -5.52 3.50
C ASP A 108 18.68 -5.05 3.07
N ARG A 109 17.97 -4.30 3.93
CA ARG A 109 16.60 -3.83 3.66
C ARG A 109 16.56 -2.32 3.37
N CYS A 110 16.02 -1.98 2.21
CA CYS A 110 15.59 -0.65 1.82
C CYS A 110 14.18 -0.37 2.34
N VAL A 111 14.00 0.69 3.12
CA VAL A 111 12.70 1.13 3.63
C VAL A 111 12.33 2.48 3.00
N ILE A 112 11.19 2.54 2.35
CA ILE A 112 10.64 3.74 1.70
C ILE A 112 9.37 4.13 2.42
N ARG A 113 9.36 5.31 3.05
CA ARG A 113 8.22 5.78 3.85
C ARG A 113 7.46 6.88 3.13
N CYS A 114 6.23 6.58 2.78
CA CYS A 114 5.29 7.48 2.11
C CYS A 114 4.24 7.93 3.13
N SER A 115 4.65 8.82 4.04
CA SER A 115 3.82 9.28 5.16
C SER A 115 3.02 10.54 4.83
N GLY A 116 3.49 11.35 3.88
CA GLY A 116 2.75 12.52 3.41
C GLY A 116 1.59 12.14 2.47
N PRO A 117 0.51 12.93 2.42
CA PRO A 117 -0.56 12.73 1.45
C PRO A 117 0.03 12.80 0.03
N SER A 118 -0.30 11.80 -0.80
CA SER A 118 0.23 11.63 -2.16
C SER A 118 1.76 11.71 -2.32
N SER A 119 2.54 11.51 -1.25
CA SER A 119 4.01 11.67 -1.26
C SER A 119 4.72 10.79 -2.30
N CYS A 120 4.23 9.58 -2.51
CA CYS A 120 4.71 8.61 -3.50
C CYS A 120 3.67 8.33 -4.60
N GLY A 121 2.57 9.09 -4.64
CA GLY A 121 1.48 8.87 -5.58
C GLY A 121 1.89 9.16 -7.03
N ALA A 122 1.35 8.40 -7.97
CA ALA A 122 1.59 8.51 -9.42
C ALA A 122 3.07 8.49 -9.83
N ARG A 123 3.97 7.97 -8.98
CA ARG A 123 5.40 7.84 -9.27
C ARG A 123 5.73 6.39 -9.59
N ARG A 124 6.88 6.18 -10.22
CA ARG A 124 7.51 4.86 -10.32
C ARG A 124 8.59 4.75 -9.25
N ILE A 125 8.56 3.68 -8.47
CA ILE A 125 9.59 3.34 -7.50
C ILE A 125 10.26 2.05 -7.97
N ASP A 126 11.53 2.17 -8.35
CA ASP A 126 12.39 1.04 -8.67
C ASP A 126 13.24 0.70 -7.44
N CYS A 127 12.94 -0.43 -6.82
CA CYS A 127 13.70 -0.91 -5.68
C CYS A 127 15.13 -1.32 -6.11
N PRO A 128 16.15 -1.04 -5.28
CA PRO A 128 17.52 -1.36 -5.64
C PRO A 128 17.74 -2.88 -5.77
N PRO A 129 18.51 -3.33 -6.78
CA PRO A 129 18.80 -4.75 -6.97
C PRO A 129 19.60 -5.32 -5.79
N GLY A 130 19.35 -6.60 -5.47
CA GLY A 130 20.06 -7.29 -4.41
C GLY A 130 19.68 -6.87 -2.99
N MET A 131 18.59 -6.14 -2.76
CA MET A 131 18.13 -5.76 -1.42
C MET A 131 16.67 -6.14 -1.19
N LYS A 132 16.29 -6.35 0.08
CA LYS A 132 14.86 -6.39 0.44
C LYS A 132 14.29 -4.99 0.32
N CYS A 133 13.10 -4.86 -0.27
CA CYS A 133 12.43 -3.58 -0.42
C CYS A 133 11.15 -3.57 0.40
N ARG A 134 10.98 -2.56 1.26
CA ARG A 134 9.77 -2.37 2.06
C ARG A 134 9.23 -0.96 1.82
N VAL A 135 8.01 -0.87 1.29
CA VAL A 135 7.32 0.40 1.04
C VAL A 135 6.19 0.54 2.05
N GLU A 136 6.28 1.55 2.89
CA GLU A 136 5.31 1.84 3.95
C GLU A 136 4.48 3.07 3.55
N CYS A 137 3.23 2.84 3.19
CA CYS A 137 2.26 3.87 2.81
C CYS A 137 1.33 4.13 3.99
N SER A 138 1.52 5.27 4.66
CA SER A 138 0.73 5.65 5.85
C SER A 138 -0.03 6.97 5.70
N GLY A 139 0.26 7.79 4.69
CA GLY A 139 -0.53 8.99 4.38
C GLY A 139 -1.75 8.67 3.51
N ILE A 140 -2.82 9.47 3.60
CA ILE A 140 -4.01 9.29 2.75
C ILE A 140 -3.59 9.37 1.28
N SER A 141 -3.95 8.34 0.50
CA SER A 141 -3.55 8.21 -0.91
C SER A 141 -2.05 8.39 -1.18
N SER A 142 -1.20 8.12 -0.19
CA SER A 142 0.25 8.38 -0.30
C SER A 142 0.93 7.59 -1.41
N CYS A 143 0.38 6.44 -1.77
CA CYS A 143 0.85 5.56 -2.84
C CYS A 143 -0.23 5.35 -3.91
N GLY A 144 -1.19 6.27 -4.04
CA GLY A 144 -2.24 6.19 -5.05
C GLY A 144 -1.64 6.26 -6.46
N GLY A 145 -1.92 5.29 -7.32
CA GLY A 145 -1.38 5.20 -8.67
C GLY A 145 0.13 4.93 -8.75
N LEU A 146 0.75 4.49 -7.65
CA LEU A 146 2.17 4.15 -7.61
C LEU A 146 2.46 2.93 -8.49
N GLU A 147 3.54 2.98 -9.29
CA GLU A 147 4.10 1.82 -9.97
C GLU A 147 5.33 1.33 -9.20
N LEU A 148 5.18 0.25 -8.44
CA LEU A 148 6.26 -0.37 -7.65
C LEU A 148 6.91 -1.50 -8.45
N ARG A 149 8.22 -1.38 -8.71
CA ARG A 149 9.04 -2.39 -9.37
C ARG A 149 10.02 -2.99 -8.38
N CYS A 150 9.73 -4.21 -7.99
CA CYS A 150 10.56 -4.98 -7.08
C CYS A 150 11.80 -5.53 -7.82
N PRO A 151 12.93 -5.73 -7.11
CA PRO A 151 14.17 -6.21 -7.72
C PRO A 151 14.11 -7.73 -7.88
N GLU A 152 14.62 -8.29 -8.99
CA GLU A 152 14.44 -9.72 -9.35
C GLU A 152 14.78 -10.73 -8.24
N THR A 153 15.79 -10.42 -7.42
CA THR A 153 16.31 -11.31 -6.39
C THR A 153 15.93 -10.92 -4.96
N GLY A 154 15.37 -9.74 -4.74
CA GLY A 154 15.13 -9.21 -3.39
C GLY A 154 13.67 -9.33 -2.97
N ALA A 155 13.44 -9.70 -1.70
CA ALA A 155 12.09 -9.77 -1.15
C ALA A 155 11.42 -8.38 -1.21
N CYS A 156 10.14 -8.34 -1.56
CA CYS A 156 9.42 -7.08 -1.73
C CYS A 156 8.18 -7.06 -0.84
N GLU A 157 7.97 -5.97 -0.12
CA GLU A 157 6.90 -5.82 0.85
C GLU A 157 6.24 -4.45 0.69
N LEU A 158 4.94 -4.42 0.43
CA LEU A 158 4.13 -3.20 0.36
C LEU A 158 3.11 -3.21 1.49
N LEU A 159 3.15 -2.19 2.36
CA LEU A 159 2.20 -2.02 3.45
C LEU A 159 1.36 -0.76 3.22
N CYS A 160 0.06 -0.94 3.18
CA CYS A 160 -0.93 0.11 2.99
C CYS A 160 -1.80 0.20 4.24
N SER A 161 -1.43 1.06 5.18
CA SER A 161 -2.02 1.07 6.53
C SER A 161 -3.14 2.09 6.73
N ALA A 162 -3.18 3.17 5.92
CA ALA A 162 -4.19 4.23 6.06
C ALA A 162 -5.27 4.18 4.96
N THR A 163 -6.31 5.00 5.11
CA THR A 163 -7.45 5.03 4.17
C THR A 163 -7.03 5.34 2.75
N SER A 164 -7.44 4.50 1.80
CA SER A 164 -7.18 4.66 0.36
C SER A 164 -5.71 4.92 0.01
N THR A 165 -4.77 4.44 0.82
CA THR A 165 -3.32 4.68 0.69
C THR A 165 -2.76 4.25 -0.66
N CYS A 166 -3.12 3.04 -1.09
CA CYS A 166 -2.58 2.39 -2.29
C CYS A 166 -3.62 2.23 -3.41
N GLY A 167 -4.55 3.17 -3.53
CA GLY A 167 -5.57 3.10 -4.59
C GLY A 167 -4.93 3.05 -5.98
N ASN A 168 -5.37 2.13 -6.85
CA ASN A 168 -4.82 1.94 -8.20
C ASN A 168 -3.30 1.68 -8.26
N VAL A 169 -2.70 1.13 -7.19
CA VAL A 169 -1.28 0.75 -7.18
C VAL A 169 -1.02 -0.35 -8.22
N GLN A 170 0.14 -0.31 -8.88
CA GLN A 170 0.61 -1.38 -9.75
C GLN A 170 1.90 -1.95 -9.15
N VAL A 171 1.84 -3.20 -8.68
CA VAL A 171 2.99 -3.88 -8.07
C VAL A 171 3.51 -4.94 -9.03
N ARG A 172 4.78 -4.84 -9.41
CA ARG A 172 5.49 -5.87 -10.17
C ARG A 172 6.44 -6.60 -9.23
N CYS A 173 6.01 -7.78 -8.82
CA CYS A 173 6.76 -8.64 -7.92
C CYS A 173 7.98 -9.26 -8.61
N PRO A 174 8.99 -9.65 -7.81
CA PRO A 174 10.22 -10.21 -8.32
C PRO A 174 10.04 -11.65 -8.84
N THR A 175 10.91 -12.04 -9.77
CA THR A 175 10.89 -13.37 -10.39
C THR A 175 11.45 -14.46 -9.49
N SER A 176 12.38 -14.15 -8.57
CA SER A 176 13.10 -15.16 -7.78
C SER A 176 13.07 -14.90 -6.27
N ALA A 177 12.14 -14.09 -5.78
CA ALA A 177 12.05 -13.73 -4.36
C ALA A 177 10.58 -13.58 -3.90
N PRO A 178 10.30 -13.63 -2.59
CA PRO A 178 8.95 -13.46 -2.09
C PRO A 178 8.44 -12.01 -2.23
N CYS A 179 7.14 -11.87 -2.45
CA CYS A 179 6.41 -10.63 -2.58
C CYS A 179 5.19 -10.63 -1.65
N SER A 180 5.08 -9.66 -0.76
CA SER A 180 3.95 -9.49 0.15
C SER A 180 3.29 -8.13 0.00
N VAL A 181 1.98 -8.12 -0.20
CA VAL A 181 1.16 -6.91 -0.30
C VAL A 181 0.11 -6.96 0.80
N ALA A 182 0.22 -6.06 1.77
CA ALA A 182 -0.67 -5.97 2.92
C ALA A 182 -1.53 -4.71 2.84
N CYS A 183 -2.81 -4.91 2.58
CA CYS A 183 -3.84 -3.88 2.49
C CYS A 183 -4.62 -3.83 3.81
N GLY A 184 -4.08 -3.07 4.77
CA GLY A 184 -4.60 -2.96 6.14
C GLY A 184 -5.41 -1.69 6.42
N GLY A 185 -5.43 -0.72 5.50
CA GLY A 185 -6.22 0.51 5.63
C GLY A 185 -7.64 0.38 5.06
N LEU A 186 -8.57 1.22 5.51
CA LEU A 186 -9.93 1.27 4.98
C LEU A 186 -9.91 1.58 3.48
N SER A 187 -10.58 0.76 2.66
CA SER A 187 -10.55 0.90 1.19
C SER A 187 -9.13 0.97 0.60
N SER A 188 -8.14 0.40 1.30
CA SER A 188 -6.76 0.34 0.82
C SER A 188 -6.68 -0.59 -0.40
N CYS A 189 -5.72 -0.31 -1.28
CA CYS A 189 -5.49 -1.08 -2.51
C CYS A 189 -6.66 -1.11 -3.52
N ASN A 190 -7.74 -0.38 -3.28
CA ASN A 190 -8.89 -0.32 -4.19
C ASN A 190 -8.44 0.07 -5.61
N GLY A 191 -8.80 -0.71 -6.62
CA GLY A 191 -8.32 -0.45 -7.99
C GLY A 191 -6.95 -1.05 -8.32
N GLY A 192 -6.23 -1.54 -7.31
CA GLY A 192 -4.84 -1.97 -7.43
C GLY A 192 -4.64 -3.29 -8.17
N GLN A 193 -3.45 -3.47 -8.72
CA GLN A 193 -3.05 -4.63 -9.49
C GLN A 193 -1.71 -5.16 -8.99
N VAL A 194 -1.63 -6.46 -8.77
CA VAL A 194 -0.40 -7.16 -8.39
C VAL A 194 -0.04 -8.16 -9.48
N GLN A 195 1.17 -8.07 -10.02
CA GLN A 195 1.74 -9.00 -10.98
C GLN A 195 2.83 -9.80 -10.27
N CYS A 196 2.51 -11.04 -9.93
CA CYS A 196 3.39 -11.97 -9.25
C CYS A 196 4.44 -12.54 -10.21
N GLY A 197 5.68 -12.68 -9.74
CA GLY A 197 6.74 -13.42 -10.43
C GLY A 197 6.79 -14.89 -9.96
N ALA A 198 7.92 -15.58 -10.13
CA ALA A 198 8.03 -17.00 -9.79
C ALA A 198 8.25 -17.29 -8.29
N GLY A 199 8.51 -16.27 -7.47
CA GLY A 199 8.59 -16.41 -6.02
C GLY A 199 7.23 -16.51 -5.33
N ALA A 200 7.25 -16.60 -3.99
CA ALA A 200 6.01 -16.65 -3.21
C ALA A 200 5.31 -15.29 -3.27
N CYS A 201 4.04 -15.26 -3.66
CA CYS A 201 3.25 -14.05 -3.76
C CYS A 201 2.09 -14.11 -2.76
N THR A 202 1.99 -13.12 -1.88
CA THR A 202 0.92 -13.06 -0.87
C THR A 202 0.29 -11.67 -0.89
N ALA A 203 -1.00 -11.61 -1.20
CA ALA A 203 -1.81 -10.41 -1.08
C ALA A 203 -2.83 -10.62 0.04
N THR A 204 -2.93 -9.69 0.99
CA THR A 204 -3.87 -9.74 2.11
C THR A 204 -4.66 -8.45 2.23
N CYS A 205 -5.98 -8.55 2.23
CA CYS A 205 -6.89 -7.43 2.46
C CYS A 205 -7.61 -7.66 3.80
N GLY A 206 -7.09 -7.04 4.85
CA GLY A 206 -7.59 -7.22 6.22
C GLY A 206 -8.63 -6.19 6.65
N ALA A 207 -8.75 -5.08 5.93
CA ALA A 207 -9.61 -3.96 6.29
C ALA A 207 -10.89 -3.88 5.45
N LEU A 208 -11.92 -3.26 6.02
CA LEU A 208 -13.18 -3.02 5.34
C LEU A 208 -12.98 -2.22 4.04
N GLY A 209 -13.54 -2.75 2.95
CA GLY A 209 -13.44 -2.14 1.62
C GLY A 209 -12.07 -2.32 0.94
N ALA A 210 -11.06 -2.89 1.60
CA ALA A 210 -9.79 -3.19 0.97
C ALA A 210 -9.99 -4.30 -0.07
N LYS A 211 -9.66 -3.99 -1.32
CA LYS A 211 -9.88 -4.90 -2.46
C LYS A 211 -8.88 -4.62 -3.54
N LEU A 212 -8.29 -5.67 -4.12
CA LEU A 212 -7.50 -5.55 -5.33
C LEU A 212 -8.40 -5.77 -6.55
N SER A 213 -8.14 -5.02 -7.62
CA SER A 213 -8.84 -5.24 -8.90
C SER A 213 -8.34 -6.49 -9.60
N LYS A 214 -7.03 -6.76 -9.52
CA LYS A 214 -6.41 -7.90 -10.18
C LYS A 214 -5.19 -8.39 -9.41
N VAL A 215 -5.14 -9.71 -9.17
CA VAL A 215 -3.92 -10.40 -8.72
C VAL A 215 -3.57 -11.43 -9.78
N ASP A 216 -2.52 -11.13 -10.53
CA ASP A 216 -1.99 -12.00 -11.58
C ASP A 216 -0.89 -12.87 -10.96
N CYS A 217 -1.24 -14.11 -10.61
CA CYS A 217 -0.31 -15.02 -9.93
C CYS A 217 0.86 -15.47 -10.81
N GLY A 218 0.75 -15.37 -12.14
CA GLY A 218 1.85 -15.70 -13.05
C GLY A 218 2.50 -17.07 -12.75
N PRO A 219 3.85 -17.17 -12.80
CA PRO A 219 4.59 -18.40 -12.52
C PRO A 219 4.89 -18.62 -11.02
N SER A 220 4.16 -17.97 -10.10
CA SER A 220 4.47 -18.01 -8.66
C SER A 220 4.47 -19.43 -8.11
N CYS A 221 5.53 -19.81 -7.39
CA CYS A 221 5.61 -21.08 -6.67
C CYS A 221 4.51 -21.23 -5.60
N LYS A 222 4.03 -20.10 -5.06
CA LYS A 222 2.92 -20.06 -4.10
C LYS A 222 2.20 -18.72 -4.23
N CYS A 223 0.94 -18.74 -4.66
CA CYS A 223 0.09 -17.56 -4.69
C CYS A 223 -0.96 -17.65 -3.59
N THR A 224 -1.07 -16.61 -2.77
CA THR A 224 -2.16 -16.46 -1.80
C THR A 224 -2.84 -15.13 -2.06
N ASN A 225 -4.11 -15.19 -2.41
CA ASN A 225 -4.94 -14.01 -2.59
C ASN A 225 -6.01 -13.97 -1.48
N GLY A 226 -5.77 -13.12 -0.48
CA GLY A 226 -6.70 -12.77 0.59
C GLY A 226 -7.44 -11.46 0.32
N CYS A 227 -7.60 -11.13 -0.96
CA CYS A 227 -8.33 -10.01 -1.55
C CYS A 227 -9.20 -10.55 -2.69
#